data_AF-A0A3D2GSE7-F1
#
_entry.id   AF-A0A3D2GSE7-F1
#
_cell.length_a   1.000
_cell.length_b   1.000
_cell.length_c   1.000
_cell.angle_alpha   90.00
_cell.angle_beta   90.00
_cell.angle_gamma   90.00
#
_symmetry.space_group_name_H-M   'P 1'
#
loop_
_entity.id
_entity.type
_entity.pdbx_description
1 polymer ?
#
loop_
_entity_poly.entity_id
_entity_poly.type
_entity_poly.pdbx_seq_one_letter_code
_entity_poly.pdbx_strand_id
1 'polypeptide(L)'
;VSGYLIQLKADLKSTDGADGPEADFTDLHAWAEIYVPGAGWIGLDATSGLFAGEGHIPLAATPAPQSAAPISGSLSGNAKVAFDFDMQVTRLKETPRITRPYSREEWGDIEVAGDAIEAKLQASDVRLTMGGEP
;
A
#
# COMPACT_ATOMS: atom_id res chain seq x y z
N VAL A 1 -19.40 6.10 6.42
CA VAL A 1 -18.66 6.55 5.24
C VAL A 1 -18.57 5.40 4.26
N SER A 2 -18.70 5.69 2.96
CA SER A 2 -18.49 4.75 1.87
C SER A 2 -17.37 5.25 0.98
N GLY A 3 -16.56 4.35 0.44
CA GLY A 3 -15.40 4.67 -0.36
C GLY A 3 -14.66 3.42 -0.80
N TYR A 4 -13.34 3.50 -0.81
CA TYR A 4 -12.46 2.40 -1.20
C TYR A 4 -11.53 2.03 -0.06
N LEU A 5 -11.19 0.75 0.01
CA LEU A 5 -10.10 0.25 0.84
C LEU A 5 -8.99 -0.23 -0.08
N ILE A 6 -7.80 0.33 0.09
CA ILE A 6 -6.55 -0.16 -0.51
C ILE A 6 -5.74 -0.83 0.58
N GLN A 7 -5.37 -2.09 0.37
CA GLN A 7 -4.40 -2.76 1.23
C GLN A 7 -3.27 -3.32 0.37
N LEU A 8 -2.05 -2.97 0.76
CA LEU A 8 -0.84 -3.43 0.08
C LEU A 8 -0.29 -4.66 0.80
N LYS A 9 0.20 -5.63 0.02
CA LYS A 9 0.98 -6.73 0.57
C LYS A 9 2.23 -6.18 1.25
N ALA A 10 2.38 -6.53 2.53
CA ALA A 10 3.60 -6.26 3.29
C ALA A 10 4.79 -7.07 2.73
N ASP A 11 6.00 -6.53 2.81
CA ASP A 11 7.18 -7.26 2.32
C ASP A 11 7.55 -8.44 3.21
N LEU A 12 7.37 -8.26 4.51
CA LEU A 12 7.62 -9.28 5.52
C LEU A 12 6.28 -9.73 6.09
N LYS A 13 6.17 -11.03 6.31
CA LYS A 13 5.07 -11.61 7.07
C LYS A 13 5.18 -11.19 8.54
N SER A 14 4.03 -11.14 9.20
CA SER A 14 4.00 -10.78 10.60
C SER A 14 4.62 -11.90 11.44
N THR A 15 5.40 -11.54 12.47
CA THR A 15 5.95 -12.53 13.42
C THR A 15 4.94 -12.88 14.51
N ASP A 16 4.10 -11.92 14.92
CA ASP A 16 3.28 -12.01 16.13
C ASP A 16 1.82 -11.55 15.91
N GLY A 17 1.38 -11.42 14.66
CA GLY A 17 0.04 -10.95 14.30
C GLY A 17 -0.53 -11.62 13.06
N ALA A 18 -1.75 -11.24 12.69
CA ALA A 18 -2.34 -11.70 11.44
C ALA A 18 -1.50 -11.21 10.26
N ASP A 19 -1.26 -12.10 9.30
CA ASP A 19 -0.70 -11.69 8.02
C ASP A 19 -1.65 -10.70 7.33
N GLY A 20 -1.08 -9.67 6.71
CA GLY A 20 -1.82 -8.78 5.82
C GLY A 20 -2.27 -9.50 4.54
N PRO A 21 -2.74 -8.77 3.53
CA PRO A 21 -3.21 -9.42 2.31
C PRO A 21 -2.07 -10.10 1.54
N GLU A 22 -2.39 -11.19 0.86
CA GLU A 22 -1.42 -11.95 0.06
C GLU A 22 -1.06 -11.28 -1.27
N ALA A 23 -1.82 -10.27 -1.69
CA ALA A 23 -1.55 -9.44 -2.85
C ALA A 23 -2.06 -8.01 -2.59
N ASP A 24 -1.56 -7.04 -3.36
CA ASP A 24 -2.16 -5.72 -3.38
C ASP A 24 -3.58 -5.84 -3.91
N PHE A 25 -4.53 -5.23 -3.20
CA PHE A 25 -5.90 -5.21 -3.67
C PHE A 25 -6.58 -3.90 -3.31
N THR A 26 -7.66 -3.65 -4.02
CA THR A 26 -8.55 -2.53 -3.77
C THR A 26 -9.99 -3.02 -3.88
N ASP A 27 -10.81 -2.60 -2.93
CA ASP A 27 -12.23 -2.96 -2.89
C ASP A 27 -13.11 -1.76 -2.54
N LEU A 28 -14.37 -1.83 -2.96
CA LEU A 28 -15.42 -0.96 -2.43
C LEU A 28 -15.57 -1.27 -0.95
N HIS A 29 -15.58 -0.23 -0.12
CA HIS A 29 -15.59 -0.40 1.32
C HIS A 29 -16.47 0.63 2.03
N ALA A 30 -16.85 0.29 3.26
CA ALA A 30 -17.59 1.19 4.12
C ALA A 30 -17.14 1.04 5.58
N TRP A 31 -17.09 2.15 6.31
CA TRP A 31 -16.73 2.20 7.72
C TRP A 31 -17.58 3.24 8.46
N ALA A 32 -17.58 3.18 9.80
CA ALA A 32 -18.25 4.17 10.63
C ALA A 32 -17.27 5.26 11.04
N GLU A 33 -17.76 6.49 11.26
CA GLU A 33 -16.95 7.56 11.85
C GLU A 33 -17.66 8.13 13.07
N ILE A 34 -16.90 8.46 14.10
CA ILE A 34 -17.39 9.14 15.31
C ILE A 34 -16.63 10.45 15.49
N TYR A 35 -17.37 11.53 15.75
CA TYR A 35 -16.76 12.80 16.12
C TYR A 35 -16.48 12.81 17.62
N VAL A 36 -15.21 12.98 17.99
CA VAL A 36 -14.75 13.13 19.36
C VAL A 36 -14.29 14.57 19.57
N PRO A 37 -14.90 15.34 20.50
CA PRO A 37 -14.49 16.71 20.77
C PRO A 37 -12.98 16.81 21.07
N GLY A 38 -12.28 17.68 20.33
CA GLY A 38 -10.84 17.87 20.43
C GLY A 38 -10.00 16.94 19.54
N ALA A 39 -10.46 15.71 19.28
CA ALA A 39 -9.75 14.75 18.43
C ALA A 39 -10.27 14.72 16.97
N GLY A 40 -11.45 15.26 16.70
CA GLY A 40 -12.04 15.30 15.36
C GLY A 40 -12.79 14.01 15.00
N TRP A 41 -12.90 13.72 13.70
CA TRP A 41 -13.54 12.50 13.19
C TRP A 41 -12.58 11.32 13.25
N ILE A 42 -13.02 10.22 13.85
CA ILE A 42 -12.26 8.98 13.99
C ILE A 42 -12.99 7.87 13.25
N GLY A 43 -12.34 7.26 12.28
CA GLY A 43 -12.88 6.14 11.50
C GLY A 43 -12.68 4.78 12.19
N LEU A 44 -13.73 3.98 12.18
CA LEU A 44 -13.84 2.67 12.81
C LEU A 44 -14.26 1.65 11.76
N ASP A 45 -13.37 0.71 11.44
CA ASP A 45 -13.63 -0.34 10.47
C ASP A 45 -13.87 -1.67 11.19
N ALA A 46 -15.14 -2.01 11.35
CA ALA A 46 -15.55 -3.26 11.99
C ALA A 46 -15.19 -4.51 11.18
N THR A 47 -14.89 -4.37 9.88
CA THR A 47 -14.53 -5.50 9.01
C THR A 47 -13.11 -5.96 9.31
N SER A 48 -12.18 -5.00 9.45
CA SER A 48 -10.78 -5.28 9.78
C SER A 48 -10.52 -5.34 11.29
N GLY A 49 -11.40 -4.75 12.11
CA GLY A 49 -11.17 -4.57 13.54
C GLY A 49 -10.14 -3.48 13.86
N LEU A 50 -9.84 -2.61 12.88
CA LEU A 50 -8.85 -1.54 12.97
C LEU A 50 -9.50 -0.16 12.84
N PHE A 51 -8.75 0.89 13.21
CA PHE A 51 -9.12 2.25 12.82
C PHE A 51 -8.95 2.44 11.31
N ALA A 52 -9.79 3.30 10.74
CA ALA A 52 -9.59 3.73 9.36
C ALA A 52 -8.25 4.46 9.24
N GLY A 53 -7.45 4.10 8.23
CA GLY A 53 -6.11 4.61 8.02
C GLY A 53 -5.91 5.11 6.59
N GLU A 54 -4.65 5.16 6.15
CA GLU A 54 -4.26 5.65 4.83
C GLU A 54 -4.88 4.88 3.65
N GLY A 55 -5.22 3.60 3.87
CA GLY A 55 -5.88 2.76 2.87
C GLY A 55 -7.36 3.07 2.68
N HIS A 56 -8.00 3.78 3.61
CA HIS A 56 -9.43 4.11 3.55
C HIS A 56 -9.62 5.43 2.82
N ILE A 57 -10.00 5.36 1.54
CA ILE A 57 -10.21 6.55 0.70
C ILE A 57 -11.70 6.91 0.72
N PRO A 58 -12.12 7.98 1.43
CA PRO A 58 -13.53 8.35 1.54
C PRO A 58 -14.07 8.87 0.21
N LEU A 59 -15.24 8.38 -0.20
CA LEU A 59 -15.99 8.87 -1.36
C LEU A 59 -17.23 9.67 -0.93
N ALA A 60 -17.98 9.14 0.05
CA ALA A 60 -19.20 9.75 0.58
C ALA A 60 -19.33 9.55 2.10
N ALA A 61 -19.61 10.64 2.83
CA ALA A 61 -19.86 10.61 4.26
C ALA A 61 -21.27 11.15 4.57
N THR A 62 -22.08 10.32 5.24
CA THR A 62 -23.47 10.62 5.58
C THR A 62 -23.85 9.89 6.87
N PRO A 63 -24.74 10.46 7.70
CA PRO A 63 -25.27 9.77 8.88
C PRO A 63 -26.18 8.57 8.52
N ALA A 64 -26.73 8.53 7.30
CA ALA A 64 -27.60 7.46 6.82
C ALA A 64 -26.92 6.69 5.67
N PRO A 65 -26.66 5.37 5.81
CA PRO A 65 -25.99 4.57 4.77
C PRO A 65 -26.67 4.63 3.40
N GLN A 66 -27.99 4.71 3.35
CA GLN A 66 -28.77 4.78 2.11
C GLN A 66 -28.44 6.04 1.30
N SER A 67 -28.07 7.13 1.96
CA SER A 67 -27.67 8.37 1.28
C SER A 67 -26.27 8.30 0.67
N ALA A 68 -25.51 7.23 0.94
CA ALA A 68 -24.23 6.95 0.28
C ALA A 68 -24.39 5.99 -0.91
N ALA A 69 -25.61 5.55 -1.22
CA ALA A 69 -25.83 4.61 -2.32
C ALA A 69 -25.47 5.26 -3.67
N PRO A 70 -24.66 4.60 -4.51
CA PRO A 70 -24.25 5.15 -5.80
C PRO A 70 -25.42 5.29 -6.78
N ILE A 71 -26.43 4.43 -6.66
CA ILE A 71 -27.67 4.46 -7.45
C ILE A 71 -28.84 4.27 -6.48
N SER A 72 -29.85 5.13 -6.59
CA SER A 72 -31.08 5.07 -5.80
C SER A 72 -32.30 5.17 -6.72
N GLY A 73 -33.37 4.46 -6.39
CA GLY A 73 -34.61 4.48 -7.17
C GLY A 73 -35.55 3.33 -6.82
N SER A 74 -36.62 3.18 -7.60
CA SER A 74 -37.54 2.04 -7.51
C SER A 74 -37.58 1.31 -8.85
N LEU A 75 -37.69 -0.02 -8.79
CA LEU A 75 -37.89 -0.86 -9.97
C LEU A 75 -39.36 -1.30 -10.02
N SER A 76 -40.01 -1.12 -11.16
CA SER A 76 -41.37 -1.62 -11.42
C SER A 76 -41.35 -2.66 -12.53
N GLY A 77 -42.01 -3.80 -12.31
CA GLY A 77 -41.99 -4.94 -13.23
C GLY A 77 -40.75 -5.84 -13.08
N ASN A 78 -40.60 -6.81 -14.00
CA ASN A 78 -39.46 -7.72 -14.01
C ASN A 78 -38.36 -7.18 -14.92
N ALA A 79 -37.25 -6.71 -14.36
CA ALA A 79 -36.04 -6.40 -15.11
C ALA A 79 -34.96 -7.45 -14.85
N LYS A 80 -34.28 -7.89 -15.91
CA LYS A 80 -33.02 -8.62 -15.81
C LYS A 80 -31.90 -7.59 -15.90
N VAL A 81 -31.09 -7.48 -14.85
CA VAL A 81 -29.97 -6.54 -14.79
C VAL A 81 -28.69 -7.33 -14.56
N ALA A 82 -27.62 -6.91 -15.22
CA ALA A 82 -26.26 -7.31 -14.90
C ALA A 82 -25.50 -6.07 -14.42
N PHE A 83 -24.72 -6.22 -13.36
CA PHE A 83 -23.83 -5.19 -12.83
C PHE A 83 -22.40 -5.68 -12.97
N ASP A 84 -21.50 -4.76 -13.29
CA ASP A 84 -20.07 -5.01 -13.42
C ASP A 84 -19.31 -3.83 -12.80
N PHE A 85 -18.15 -4.11 -12.21
CA PHE A 85 -17.23 -3.11 -11.68
C PHE A 85 -15.81 -3.64 -11.82
N ASP A 86 -14.87 -2.73 -12.10
CA ASP A 86 -13.43 -3.03 -12.16
C ASP A 86 -12.69 -2.05 -11.25
N MET A 87 -11.74 -2.57 -10.49
CA MET A 87 -10.86 -1.79 -9.63
C MET A 87 -9.46 -2.34 -9.73
N GLN A 88 -8.49 -1.45 -9.91
CA GLN A 88 -7.08 -1.80 -10.06
C GLN A 88 -6.21 -0.88 -9.21
N VAL A 89 -5.18 -1.46 -8.61
CA VAL A 89 -4.14 -0.73 -7.89
C VAL A 89 -2.79 -1.10 -8.48
N THR A 90 -1.90 -0.13 -8.64
CA THR A 90 -0.55 -0.35 -9.18
C THR A 90 0.44 0.54 -8.45
N ARG A 91 1.58 -0.04 -8.07
CA ARG A 91 2.68 0.69 -7.43
C ARG A 91 3.46 1.47 -8.50
N LEU A 92 3.53 2.79 -8.40
CA LEU A 92 4.20 3.64 -9.41
C LEU A 92 5.73 3.68 -9.25
N LYS A 93 6.23 3.63 -8.02
CA LYS A 93 7.66 3.65 -7.73
C LYS A 93 7.93 2.78 -6.51
N GLU A 94 8.51 1.61 -6.74
CA GLU A 94 9.09 0.80 -5.68
C GLU A 94 10.58 1.11 -5.60
N THR A 95 11.02 1.78 -4.54
CA THR A 95 12.45 1.85 -4.25
C THR A 95 12.94 0.46 -3.83
N PRO A 96 14.20 0.10 -4.16
CA PRO A 96 14.79 -1.16 -3.73
C PRO A 96 14.63 -1.35 -2.23
N ARG A 97 14.07 -2.49 -1.82
CA ARG A 97 13.73 -2.76 -0.43
C ARG A 97 14.76 -3.71 0.15
N ILE A 98 15.30 -3.40 1.33
CA ILE A 98 16.24 -4.27 2.06
C ILE A 98 15.64 -5.64 2.45
N THR A 99 14.32 -5.76 2.34
CA THR A 99 13.53 -6.95 2.63
C THR A 99 13.41 -7.92 1.46
N ARG A 100 13.92 -7.55 0.26
CA ARG A 100 13.93 -8.41 -0.92
C ARG A 100 15.32 -8.42 -1.56
N PRO A 101 15.72 -9.50 -2.23
CA PRO A 101 16.93 -9.50 -3.04
C PRO A 101 16.83 -8.47 -4.16
N TYR A 102 17.94 -7.83 -4.50
CA TYR A 102 18.04 -7.02 -5.72
C TYR A 102 17.75 -7.87 -6.94
N SER A 103 17.08 -7.29 -7.93
CA SER A 103 16.98 -7.88 -9.26
C SER A 103 18.35 -7.99 -9.91
N ARG A 104 18.47 -8.82 -10.95
CA ARG A 104 19.73 -8.95 -11.69
C ARG A 104 20.18 -7.65 -12.34
N GLU A 105 19.23 -6.81 -12.76
CA GLU A 105 19.51 -5.51 -13.37
C GLU A 105 20.07 -4.53 -12.33
N GLU A 106 19.37 -4.39 -11.18
CA GLU A 106 19.85 -3.56 -10.08
C GLU A 106 21.21 -4.02 -9.54
N TRP A 107 21.43 -5.33 -9.49
CA TRP A 107 22.74 -5.88 -9.10
C TRP A 107 23.83 -5.53 -10.11
N GLY A 108 23.54 -5.62 -11.40
CA GLY A 108 24.47 -5.20 -12.45
C GLY A 108 24.83 -3.72 -12.36
N ASP A 109 23.86 -2.85 -12.08
CA ASP A 109 24.11 -1.42 -11.85
C ASP A 109 25.03 -1.17 -10.64
N ILE A 110 24.86 -1.95 -9.57
CA ILE A 110 25.74 -1.91 -8.39
C ILE A 110 27.16 -2.35 -8.75
N GLU A 111 27.33 -3.41 -9.54
CA GLU A 111 28.65 -3.87 -9.99
C GLU A 111 29.34 -2.80 -10.85
N VAL A 112 28.63 -2.19 -11.80
CA VAL A 112 29.16 -1.10 -12.64
C VAL A 112 29.58 0.10 -11.79
N ALA A 113 28.76 0.48 -10.81
CA ALA A 113 29.11 1.55 -9.88
C ALA A 113 30.34 1.19 -9.03
N GLY A 114 30.44 -0.07 -8.60
CA GLY A 114 31.59 -0.62 -7.89
C GLY A 114 32.87 -0.53 -8.72
N ASP A 115 32.85 -0.99 -9.95
CA ASP A 115 33.99 -0.94 -10.88
C ASP A 115 34.45 0.51 -11.12
N ALA A 116 33.50 1.44 -11.25
CA ALA A 116 33.81 2.86 -11.43
C ALA A 116 34.43 3.50 -10.18
N ILE A 117 34.05 3.05 -8.98
CA ILE A 117 34.66 3.48 -7.72
C ILE A 117 36.06 2.87 -7.58
N GLU A 118 36.21 1.58 -7.83
CA GLU A 118 37.49 0.87 -7.78
C GLU A 118 38.54 1.54 -8.68
N ALA A 119 38.18 1.87 -9.92
CA ALA A 119 39.07 2.59 -10.84
C ALA A 119 39.56 3.93 -10.27
N LYS A 120 38.69 4.66 -9.54
CA LYS A 120 39.05 5.94 -8.91
C LYS A 120 39.96 5.74 -7.69
N LEU A 121 39.71 4.70 -6.90
CA LEU A 121 40.54 4.37 -5.74
C LEU A 121 41.96 4.01 -6.18
N GLN A 122 42.09 3.15 -7.19
CA GLN A 122 43.39 2.78 -7.76
C GLN A 122 44.15 3.98 -8.33
N ALA A 123 43.47 4.83 -9.12
CA ALA A 123 44.08 6.03 -9.68
C ALA A 123 44.55 7.03 -8.62
N SER A 124 43.95 6.99 -7.43
CA SER A 124 44.26 7.87 -6.30
C SER A 124 45.21 7.24 -5.28
N ASP A 125 45.76 6.05 -5.57
CA ASP A 125 46.59 5.23 -4.67
C ASP A 125 45.95 5.02 -3.28
N VAL A 126 44.62 4.88 -3.23
CA VAL A 126 43.90 4.55 -1.99
C VAL A 126 44.07 3.06 -1.73
N ARG A 127 44.70 2.73 -0.59
CA ARG A 127 44.96 1.36 -0.19
C ARG A 127 44.10 0.97 1.01
N LEU A 128 43.59 -0.25 0.99
CA LEU A 128 42.86 -0.83 2.11
C LEU A 128 43.83 -1.65 2.95
N THR A 129 43.91 -1.38 4.26
CA THR A 129 44.61 -2.24 5.20
C THR A 129 43.58 -2.89 6.12
N MET A 130 43.71 -4.19 6.35
CA MET A 130 42.80 -4.93 7.21
C MET A 130 43.63 -5.74 8.20
N GLY A 131 43.62 -5.36 9.48
CA GLY A 131 44.37 -6.03 10.55
C GLY A 131 45.68 -5.35 10.98
N GLY A 132 46.06 -4.22 10.38
CA GLY A 132 47.20 -3.41 10.84
C GLY A 132 48.56 -3.98 10.46
N GLU A 133 48.92 -3.86 9.18
CA GLU A 133 50.16 -3.29 8.64
C GLU A 133 49.96 -3.16 7.11
N PRO A 134 50.61 -2.18 6.44
CA PRO A 134 50.31 -1.78 5.06
C PRO A 134 50.62 -2.82 3.99
#